data_AF-D4JT06-F1
#
_entry.id   AF-D4JT06-F1
#
_cell.length_a   1.000
_cell.length_b   1.000
_cell.length_c   1.000
_cell.angle_alpha   90.00
_cell.angle_beta   90.00
_cell.angle_gamma   90.00
#
_symmetry.space_group_name_H-M   'P 1'
#
loop_
_entity.id
_entity.type
_entity.pdbx_description
1 polymer ?
#
loop_
_entity_poly.entity_id
_entity_poly.type
_entity_poly.pdbx_seq_one_letter_code
_entity_poly.pdbx_strand_id
1 'polypeptide(L)'
;MAKEITLTEILKFFFDRITDPLGLPINALYEHLIIVMISQFAFRCAYQFIGDLYSGGYISGGKIGSILHWVVRALFYFVFWAITYGAIMVGKWIIANKYIFITAVGIVLVLIIAAYAGVAIKNRKTAE
;
A
#
# COMPACT_ATOMS: atom_id res chain seq x y z
N MET A 1 -27.77 -7.77 -9.16
CA MET A 1 -27.19 -8.90 -9.93
C MET A 1 -25.73 -9.00 -9.54
N ALA A 2 -25.36 -10.03 -8.77
CA ALA A 2 -23.96 -10.27 -8.44
C ALA A 2 -23.23 -10.62 -9.74
N LYS A 3 -22.25 -9.80 -10.12
CA LYS A 3 -21.41 -10.05 -11.31
C LYS A 3 -20.57 -11.28 -10.99
N GLU A 4 -20.91 -12.44 -11.57
CA GLU A 4 -20.06 -13.62 -11.45
C GLU A 4 -18.71 -13.28 -12.04
N ILE A 5 -17.68 -13.23 -11.19
CA ILE A 5 -16.30 -13.02 -11.63
C ILE A 5 -15.93 -14.25 -12.44
N THR A 6 -15.83 -14.08 -13.75
CA THR A 6 -15.53 -15.20 -14.65
C THR A 6 -14.08 -15.65 -14.44
N LEU A 7 -13.81 -16.96 -14.53
CA LEU A 7 -12.44 -17.51 -14.47
C LEU A 7 -11.49 -16.78 -15.43
N THR A 8 -12.01 -16.34 -16.58
CA THR A 8 -11.29 -15.54 -17.56
C THR A 8 -10.84 -14.17 -17.02
N GLU A 9 -11.66 -13.47 -16.23
CA GLU A 9 -11.26 -12.21 -15.59
C GLU A 9 -10.14 -12.42 -14.56
N ILE A 10 -10.21 -13.52 -13.79
CA ILE A 10 -9.17 -13.89 -12.82
C ILE A 10 -7.85 -14.21 -13.54
N LEU A 11 -7.90 -15.03 -14.60
CA LEU A 11 -6.71 -15.38 -15.38
C LEU A 11 -6.11 -14.16 -16.07
N LYS A 12 -6.93 -13.26 -16.63
CA LYS A 12 -6.46 -11.99 -17.21
C LYS A 12 -5.77 -11.13 -16.17
N PHE A 13 -6.33 -11.00 -14.96
CA PHE A 13 -5.70 -10.25 -13.89
C PHE A 13 -4.29 -10.78 -13.55
N PHE A 14 -4.13 -12.11 -13.42
CA PHE A 14 -2.82 -12.70 -13.15
C PHE A 14 -1.87 -12.57 -14.35
N PHE A 15 -2.36 -12.76 -15.57
CA PHE A 15 -1.56 -12.60 -16.79
C PHE A 15 -1.03 -11.17 -16.92
N ASP A 16 -1.92 -10.19 -16.80
CA ASP A 16 -1.57 -8.77 -16.84
C ASP A 16 -0.57 -8.42 -15.73
N ARG A 17 -0.60 -9.12 -14.58
CA ARG A 17 0.37 -8.91 -13.48
C ARG A 17 1.74 -9.51 -13.74
N ILE A 18 1.82 -10.54 -14.55
CA ILE A 18 3.11 -11.12 -14.94
C ILE A 18 3.73 -10.26 -16.04
N THR A 19 2.92 -9.71 -16.97
CA THR A 19 3.42 -8.94 -18.12
C THR A 19 3.58 -7.44 -17.85
N ASP A 20 2.79 -6.88 -16.93
CA ASP A 20 2.76 -5.46 -16.55
C ASP A 20 2.57 -5.35 -15.02
N PRO A 21 3.65 -5.56 -14.25
CA PRO A 21 3.56 -5.78 -12.80
C PRO A 21 2.99 -4.59 -12.02
N LEU A 22 3.11 -3.36 -12.50
CA LEU A 22 2.56 -2.16 -11.86
C LEU A 22 1.44 -1.50 -12.69
N GLY A 23 1.23 -1.89 -13.96
CA GLY A 23 0.16 -1.33 -14.79
C GLY A 23 0.37 0.14 -15.12
N LEU A 24 1.63 0.59 -15.13
CA LEU A 24 1.97 2.01 -15.23
C LEU A 24 2.39 2.34 -16.67
N PRO A 25 1.84 3.39 -17.31
CA PRO A 25 2.36 3.91 -18.57
C PRO A 25 3.66 4.70 -18.32
N ILE A 26 4.67 4.04 -17.73
CA ILE A 26 6.01 4.57 -17.48
C ILE A 26 7.03 3.73 -18.24
N ASN A 27 8.27 4.23 -18.34
CA ASN A 27 9.35 3.43 -18.91
C ASN A 27 9.49 2.13 -18.12
N ALA A 28 9.49 0.99 -18.83
CA ALA A 28 9.67 -0.34 -18.25
C ALA A 28 10.90 -0.43 -17.32
N LEU A 29 11.95 0.37 -17.57
CA LEU A 29 13.13 0.46 -16.71
C LEU A 29 12.80 1.02 -15.31
N TYR A 30 11.97 2.07 -15.22
CA TYR A 30 11.55 2.62 -13.93
C TYR A 30 10.63 1.65 -13.18
N GLU A 31 9.77 0.96 -13.91
CA GLU A 31 8.90 -0.07 -13.34
C GLU A 31 9.71 -1.20 -12.72
N HIS A 32 10.71 -1.73 -13.44
CA HIS A 32 11.62 -2.73 -12.91
C HIS A 32 12.43 -2.21 -11.73
N LEU A 33 12.84 -0.93 -11.74
CA LEU A 33 13.55 -0.32 -10.63
C LEU A 33 12.69 -0.28 -9.35
N ILE A 34 11.40 0.05 -9.47
CA ILE A 34 10.44 0.00 -8.34
C ILE A 34 10.31 -1.42 -7.82
N ILE A 35 10.18 -2.42 -8.70
CA ILE A 35 10.10 -3.83 -8.29
C ILE A 35 11.38 -4.29 -7.59
N VAL A 36 12.55 -3.89 -8.08
CA VAL A 36 13.84 -4.19 -7.43
C VAL A 36 13.88 -3.56 -6.05
N MET A 37 13.50 -2.29 -5.92
CA MET A 37 13.42 -1.59 -4.64
C MET A 37 12.51 -2.33 -3.64
N ILE A 38 11.29 -2.66 -4.05
CA ILE A 38 10.34 -3.43 -3.24
C ILE A 38 10.95 -4.77 -2.80
N SER A 39 11.62 -5.45 -3.72
CA SER A 39 12.28 -6.74 -3.45
C SER A 39 13.40 -6.63 -2.41
N GLN A 40 14.14 -5.51 -2.40
CA GLN A 40 15.17 -5.24 -1.40
C GLN A 40 14.56 -4.94 -0.03
N PHE A 41 13.48 -4.15 0.03
CA PHE A 41 12.77 -3.90 1.29
C PHE A 41 12.17 -5.19 1.86
N ALA A 42 11.51 -5.98 1.02
CA ALA A 42 10.95 -7.28 1.42
C ALA A 42 12.03 -8.23 1.94
N PHE A 43 13.21 -8.26 1.30
CA PHE A 43 14.34 -9.05 1.77
C PHE A 43 14.81 -8.61 3.16
N ARG A 44 14.99 -7.30 3.39
CA ARG A 44 15.44 -6.77 4.68
C ARG A 44 14.44 -7.07 5.79
N CYS A 45 13.15 -6.84 5.55
CA CYS A 45 12.09 -7.14 6.52
C CYS A 45 12.02 -8.64 6.84
N ALA A 46 12.09 -9.50 5.82
CA ALA A 46 12.10 -10.94 6.02
C ALA A 46 13.36 -11.43 6.76
N TYR A 47 14.51 -10.82 6.50
CA TYR A 47 15.74 -11.15 7.21
C TYR A 47 15.65 -10.79 8.69
N GLN A 48 15.17 -9.59 9.02
CA GLN A 48 14.95 -9.16 10.40
C GLN A 48 13.94 -10.04 11.12
N PHE A 49 12.78 -10.28 10.50
CA PHE A 49 11.72 -11.10 11.10
C PHE A 49 12.17 -12.54 11.39
N ILE A 50 12.88 -13.18 10.45
CA ILE A 50 13.44 -14.53 10.69
C ILE A 50 14.56 -14.49 11.73
N GLY A 51 15.40 -13.45 11.73
CA GLY A 51 16.43 -13.23 12.74
C GLY A 51 15.85 -13.15 14.17
N ASP A 52 14.73 -12.44 14.33
CA ASP A 52 14.02 -12.31 15.60
C ASP A 52 13.42 -13.66 16.05
N LEU A 53 12.96 -14.49 15.11
CA LEU A 53 12.47 -15.83 15.43
C LEU A 53 13.59 -16.79 15.84
N TYR A 54 14.79 -16.63 15.27
CA TYR A 54 15.98 -17.35 15.71
C TYR A 54 16.44 -16.89 17.11
N SER A 55 16.48 -15.59 17.37
CA SER A 55 16.91 -15.04 18.67
C SER A 55 15.93 -15.38 19.80
N GLY A 56 14.63 -15.46 19.49
CA GLY A 56 13.58 -15.90 20.41
C GLY A 56 13.51 -17.42 20.62
N GLY A 57 14.34 -18.21 19.95
CA GLY A 57 14.36 -19.68 20.08
C GLY A 57 13.16 -20.41 19.47
N TYR A 58 12.31 -19.71 18.70
CA TYR A 58 11.11 -20.29 18.07
C TYR A 58 11.46 -21.20 16.88
N ILE A 59 12.61 -20.99 16.25
CA ILE A 59 13.10 -21.78 15.13
C ILE A 59 14.50 -22.28 15.46
N SER A 60 14.70 -23.58 15.27
CA SER A 60 16.01 -24.23 15.32
C SER A 60 16.25 -25.01 14.03
N GLY A 61 17.38 -24.77 13.36
CA GLY A 61 17.83 -25.52 12.19
C GLY A 61 17.78 -24.74 10.87
N GLY A 62 18.92 -24.74 10.17
CA GLY A 62 19.14 -23.91 8.97
C GLY A 62 18.17 -24.18 7.80
N LYS A 63 17.71 -25.44 7.63
CA LYS A 63 16.77 -25.81 6.56
C LYS A 63 15.39 -25.15 6.76
N ILE A 64 14.86 -25.18 7.98
CA ILE A 64 13.55 -24.60 8.30
C ILE A 64 13.60 -23.08 8.19
N GLY A 65 14.66 -22.45 8.71
CA GLY A 65 14.83 -21.00 8.59
C GLY A 65 14.99 -20.51 7.15
N SER A 66 15.63 -21.29 6.26
CA SER A 66 15.75 -20.92 4.84
C SER A 66 14.38 -20.91 4.14
N ILE A 67 13.57 -21.96 4.33
CA ILE A 67 12.23 -22.05 3.74
C ILE A 67 11.36 -20.90 4.27
N LEU A 68 11.37 -20.67 5.58
CA LEU A 68 10.60 -19.58 6.20
C LEU A 68 11.06 -18.20 5.70
N HIS A 69 12.37 -18.00 5.49
CA HIS A 69 12.87 -16.74 4.91
C HIS A 69 12.29 -16.48 3.52
N TRP A 70 12.24 -17.49 2.64
CA TRP A 70 11.62 -17.33 1.31
C TRP A 70 10.12 -17.05 1.39
N VAL A 71 9.40 -17.75 2.26
CA VAL A 71 7.95 -17.56 2.44
C VAL A 71 7.63 -16.16 2.99
N VAL A 72 8.32 -15.74 4.05
CA VAL A 72 8.13 -14.43 4.67
C VAL A 72 8.55 -13.31 3.70
N ARG A 73 9.63 -13.50 2.94
CA ARG A 73 10.05 -12.56 1.88
C ARG A 73 8.98 -12.41 0.81
N ALA A 74 8.37 -13.51 0.35
CA ALA A 74 7.29 -13.47 -0.62
C ALA A 74 6.06 -12.72 -0.06
N LEU A 75 5.73 -12.93 1.22
CA LEU A 75 4.64 -12.23 1.88
C LEU A 75 4.89 -10.72 1.96
N PHE A 76 6.05 -10.29 2.46
CA PHE A 76 6.40 -8.86 2.52
C PHE A 76 6.44 -8.23 1.14
N TYR A 77 6.98 -8.95 0.14
CA TYR A 77 6.98 -8.49 -1.24
C TYR A 77 5.55 -8.22 -1.74
N PHE A 78 4.63 -9.17 -1.52
CA PHE A 78 3.24 -9.01 -1.92
C PHE A 78 2.56 -7.82 -1.22
N VAL A 79 2.80 -7.63 0.07
CA VAL A 79 2.26 -6.49 0.84
C VAL A 79 2.79 -5.16 0.29
N PHE A 80 4.10 -5.01 0.13
CA PHE A 80 4.68 -3.78 -0.39
C PHE A 80 4.23 -3.51 -1.84
N TRP A 81 4.20 -4.54 -2.67
CA TRP A 81 3.68 -4.45 -4.03
C TRP A 81 2.22 -4.01 -4.06
N ALA A 82 1.35 -4.58 -3.22
CA ALA A 82 -0.06 -4.22 -3.14
C ALA A 82 -0.25 -2.77 -2.67
N ILE A 83 0.56 -2.31 -1.70
CA ILE A 83 0.55 -0.91 -1.25
C ILE A 83 0.97 0.02 -2.38
N THR A 84 2.09 -0.27 -3.06
CA THR A 84 2.58 0.55 -4.17
C THR A 84 1.54 0.60 -5.30
N TYR A 85 0.98 -0.55 -5.67
CA TYR A 85 -0.07 -0.65 -6.68
C TYR A 85 -1.32 0.13 -6.28
N GLY A 86 -1.80 -0.02 -5.04
CA GLY A 86 -2.93 0.72 -4.51
C GLY A 86 -2.70 2.23 -4.53
N ALA A 87 -1.51 2.68 -4.11
CA ALA A 87 -1.13 4.09 -4.15
C ALA A 87 -1.13 4.66 -5.58
N ILE A 88 -0.63 3.89 -6.55
CA ILE A 88 -0.69 4.25 -7.97
C ILE A 88 -2.12 4.36 -8.46
N MET A 89 -2.97 3.39 -8.14
CA MET A 89 -4.36 3.37 -8.54
C MET A 89 -5.13 4.57 -7.98
N VAL A 90 -4.93 4.88 -6.70
CA VAL A 90 -5.48 6.07 -6.05
C VAL A 90 -4.95 7.34 -6.69
N GLY A 91 -3.64 7.42 -6.95
CA GLY A 91 -3.03 8.56 -7.62
C GLY A 91 -3.62 8.83 -9.00
N LYS A 92 -3.77 7.78 -9.83
CA LYS A 92 -4.45 7.88 -11.13
C LYS A 92 -5.89 8.35 -10.99
N TRP A 93 -6.63 7.83 -10.01
CA TRP A 93 -8.00 8.25 -9.74
C TRP A 93 -8.09 9.72 -9.31
N ILE A 94 -7.18 10.20 -8.46
CA ILE A 94 -7.10 11.60 -8.04
C ILE A 94 -6.82 12.51 -9.24
N ILE A 95 -5.87 12.14 -10.10
CA ILE A 95 -5.53 12.93 -11.30
C ILE A 95 -6.73 13.00 -12.26
N ALA A 96 -7.42 11.88 -12.46
CA ALA A 96 -8.62 11.82 -13.30
C ALA A 96 -9.78 12.64 -12.71
N ASN A 97 -9.93 12.63 -11.39
CA ASN A 97 -11.02 13.29 -10.67
C ASN A 97 -10.54 14.53 -9.88
N LYS A 98 -9.56 15.26 -10.43
CA LYS A 98 -8.86 16.36 -9.72
C LYS A 98 -9.79 17.40 -9.13
N TYR A 99 -10.88 17.73 -9.82
CA TYR A 99 -11.87 18.69 -9.34
C TYR A 99 -12.65 18.16 -8.13
N ILE A 100 -13.08 16.89 -8.16
CA ILE A 100 -13.78 16.23 -7.03
C ILE A 100 -12.86 16.15 -5.82
N PHE A 101 -11.59 15.81 -6.04
CA PHE A 101 -10.62 15.72 -4.96
C PHE A 101 -10.37 17.08 -4.30
N ILE A 102 -10.13 18.12 -5.11
CA ILE A 102 -9.89 19.49 -4.60
C ILE A 102 -11.11 20.01 -3.83
N THR A 103 -12.33 19.82 -4.35
CA THR A 103 -13.54 20.30 -3.67
C THR A 103 -13.79 19.54 -2.37
N ALA A 104 -13.60 18.22 -2.34
CA ALA A 104 -13.73 17.41 -1.13
C ALA A 104 -12.73 17.86 -0.03
N VAL A 105 -11.46 18.05 -0.39
CA VAL A 105 -10.43 18.54 0.55
C VAL A 105 -10.76 19.94 1.03
N GLY A 106 -11.24 20.82 0.14
CA GLY A 106 -11.66 22.17 0.48
C GLY A 106 -12.82 22.19 1.50
N ILE A 107 -13.83 21.35 1.31
CA ILE A 107 -14.97 21.24 2.24
C ILE A 107 -14.48 20.79 3.63
N VAL A 108 -13.63 19.76 3.69
CA VAL A 108 -13.08 19.25 4.96
C VAL A 108 -12.30 20.34 5.70
N LEU A 109 -11.44 21.10 4.99
CA LEU A 109 -10.69 22.20 5.58
C LEU A 109 -11.60 23.30 6.14
N VAL A 110 -12.64 23.70 5.39
CA VAL A 110 -13.61 24.71 5.85
C VAL A 110 -14.33 24.23 7.11
N LEU A 111 -14.73 22.97 7.18
CA LEU A 111 -15.38 22.40 8.37
C LEU A 111 -14.45 22.37 9.58
N ILE A 112 -13.17 22.02 9.40
CA ILE A 112 -12.17 22.05 10.48
C ILE A 112 -11.99 23.48 11.01
N ILE A 113 -11.86 24.46 10.13
CA ILE A 113 -11.72 25.88 10.52
C ILE A 113 -12.97 26.36 11.26
N ALA A 114 -14.16 26.04 10.76
CA ALA A 114 -15.43 26.41 11.39
C ALA A 114 -15.58 25.77 12.78
N ALA A 115 -15.23 24.49 12.93
CA ALA A 115 -15.24 23.80 14.21
C ALA A 115 -14.26 24.45 15.21
N TYR A 116 -13.05 24.75 14.77
CA TYR A 116 -12.04 25.41 15.59
C TYR A 116 -12.48 26.81 16.04
N ALA A 117 -13.04 27.61 15.11
CA ALA A 117 -13.60 28.92 15.42
C ALA A 117 -14.76 28.83 16.42
N GLY A 118 -15.65 27.85 16.24
CA GLY A 118 -16.77 27.60 17.15
C GLY A 118 -16.31 27.25 18.57
N VAL A 119 -15.31 26.38 18.71
CA VAL A 119 -14.70 26.04 20.01
C VAL A 119 -14.04 27.27 20.64
N ALA A 120 -13.30 28.06 19.86
CA ALA A 120 -12.65 29.27 20.35
C ALA A 120 -13.66 30.30 20.88
N ILE A 121 -14.79 30.49 20.18
CA ILE A 121 -15.87 31.40 20.60
C ILE A 121 -16.54 30.88 21.88
N LYS A 122 -16.84 29.57 21.95
CA LYS A 122 -17.43 28.96 23.15
C LYS A 122 -16.54 29.17 24.37
N ASN A 123 -15.24 28.92 24.24
CA ASN A 123 -14.29 29.07 25.34
C ASN A 123 -14.18 30.52 25.84
N ARG A 124 -14.28 31.52 24.94
CA ARG A 124 -14.32 32.93 25.34
C ARG A 124 -15.56 33.28 26.16
N LYS A 125 -16.74 32.82 25.72
CA LYS A 125 -18.01 33.08 26.42
C LYS A 125 -18.15 32.40 27.78
N THR A 126 -17.34 31.39 28.08
CA THR A 126 -17.39 30.67 29.36
C THR A 126 -16.38 31.22 30.38
N ALA A 127 -15.50 32.14 29.94
CA ALA A 127 -14.47 32.77 30.76
C ALA A 127 -14.84 34.19 31.21
N GLU A 128 -15.92 34.75 30.65
CA GLU A 128 -16.61 35.97 31.09
C GLU A 128 -17.75 35.59 32.06
#